data_AF-A0A3D4T901-F1
#
_entry.id   AF-A0A3D4T901-F1
#
_cell.length_a   1.000
_cell.length_b   1.000
_cell.length_c   1.000
_cell.angle_alpha   90.00
_cell.angle_beta   90.00
_cell.angle_gamma   90.00
#
_symmetry.space_group_name_H-M   'P 1'
#
loop_
_entity.id
_entity.type
_entity.pdbx_description
1 polymer ?
#
loop_
_entity_poly.entity_id
_entity_poly.type
_entity_poly.pdbx_seq_one_letter_code
_entity_poly.pdbx_strand_id
1 'polypeptide(L)'
;GTATVDVEMLLWLIGASVFIAAAGYIINDYFDLNIDLVNKPDKLVVAKVINRRWVILWHLLLSLIGLLLSGYVSIKLDSYWLTIANAACIVLLFIYSMSLKKQLLSGNLLISLLTAWVILVLALAEMHSISTEPIAIQEAHRKIFRLGVLYAGFAFIISLIREVVKDMEDREGDRRHGCKTMPIAWGMNATKVFVAVWIIVLIAVLLVLQVYVVSQFQWWISALYCVVAIVVPLLMVLRKLYPAQSPAEFHRLSTMIKLVMLTGILSVVFFYFYI
;
A
#
# COMPACT_ATOMS: atom_id res chain seq x y z
N GLY A 1 28.70 19.03 -1.59
CA GLY A 1 28.83 17.61 -1.96
C GLY A 1 27.47 17.01 -1.80
N THR A 2 26.85 16.59 -2.90
CA THR A 2 25.52 15.99 -2.90
C THR A 2 25.62 14.64 -2.21
N ALA A 3 25.04 14.52 -1.01
CA ALA A 3 25.03 13.26 -0.29
C ALA A 3 24.21 12.24 -1.10
N THR A 4 24.78 11.07 -1.35
CA THR A 4 24.02 9.90 -1.77
C THR A 4 23.24 9.37 -0.57
N VAL A 5 22.10 8.73 -0.81
CA VAL A 5 21.37 8.06 0.27
C VAL A 5 22.24 6.90 0.75
N ASP A 6 22.84 7.05 1.93
CA ASP A 6 23.54 5.94 2.57
C ASP A 6 22.54 5.02 3.29
N VAL A 7 23.04 3.86 3.75
CA VAL A 7 22.22 2.86 4.45
C VAL A 7 21.54 3.48 5.70
N GLU A 8 22.20 4.42 6.36
CA GLU A 8 21.65 5.08 7.54
C GLU A 8 20.44 5.96 7.17
N MET A 9 20.57 6.81 6.14
CA MET A 9 19.47 7.64 5.62
C MET A 9 18.30 6.80 5.12
N LEU A 10 18.57 5.67 4.48
CA LEU A 10 17.54 4.72 4.06
C LEU A 10 16.77 4.15 5.25
N LEU A 11 17.48 3.74 6.31
CA LEU A 11 16.85 3.24 7.54
C LEU A 11 16.00 4.31 8.23
N TRP A 12 16.45 5.56 8.25
CA TRP A 12 15.67 6.67 8.77
C TRP A 12 14.39 6.92 7.96
N LEU A 13 14.46 6.83 6.63
CA LEU A 13 13.32 7.02 5.74
C LEU A 13 12.31 5.86 5.83
N ILE A 14 12.79 4.62 6.00
CA ILE A 14 11.95 3.46 6.31
C ILE A 14 11.26 3.67 7.66
N GLY A 15 12.02 4.06 8.69
CA GLY A 15 11.49 4.37 10.01
C GLY A 15 10.40 5.44 9.95
N ALA A 16 10.66 6.54 9.23
CA ALA A 16 9.67 7.60 9.00
C ALA A 16 8.37 7.06 8.40
N SER A 17 8.49 6.24 7.34
CA SER A 17 7.34 5.62 6.67
C SER A 17 6.54 4.69 7.60
N VAL A 18 7.23 3.89 8.43
CA VAL A 18 6.61 3.00 9.42
C VAL A 18 5.84 3.81 10.48
N PHE A 19 6.43 4.88 11.01
CA PHE A 19 5.78 5.72 12.01
C PHE A 19 4.55 6.46 11.43
N ILE A 20 4.64 6.98 10.21
CA ILE A 20 3.52 7.63 9.53
C ILE A 20 2.39 6.62 9.25
N ALA A 21 2.73 5.42 8.76
CA ALA A 21 1.75 4.36 8.54
C ALA A 21 1.08 3.93 9.84
N ALA A 22 1.84 3.74 10.92
CA ALA A 22 1.30 3.40 12.24
C ALA A 22 0.37 4.49 12.78
N ALA A 23 0.75 5.77 12.64
CA ALA A 23 -0.10 6.90 12.99
C ALA A 23 -1.41 6.91 12.18
N GLY A 24 -1.33 6.56 10.88
CA GLY A 24 -2.47 6.40 9.98
C GLY A 24 -3.44 5.31 10.42
N TYR A 25 -2.92 4.12 10.78
CA TYR A 25 -3.76 3.03 11.31
C TYR A 25 -4.45 3.42 12.62
N ILE A 26 -3.74 4.10 13.53
CA ILE A 26 -4.29 4.51 14.83
C ILE A 26 -5.43 5.53 14.66
N ILE A 27 -5.27 6.52 13.79
CA ILE A 27 -6.34 7.50 13.55
C ILE A 27 -7.51 6.88 12.77
N ASN A 28 -7.25 5.93 11.88
CA ASN A 28 -8.30 5.17 11.21
C ASN A 28 -9.16 4.41 12.24
N ASP A 29 -8.54 3.67 13.16
CA ASP A 29 -9.23 2.92 14.22
C ASP A 29 -10.02 3.84 15.17
N TYR A 30 -9.55 5.07 15.39
CA TYR A 30 -10.28 6.08 16.17
C TYR A 30 -11.63 6.43 15.55
N PHE A 31 -11.65 6.71 14.23
CA PHE A 31 -12.87 7.08 13.51
C PHE A 31 -13.76 5.87 13.21
N ASP A 32 -13.17 4.68 13.07
CA ASP A 32 -13.88 3.44 12.74
C ASP A 32 -14.57 2.76 13.92
N LEU A 33 -14.34 3.20 15.15
CA LEU A 33 -14.84 2.57 16.37
C LEU A 33 -16.31 2.10 16.28
N ASN A 34 -17.21 2.98 15.83
CA ASN A 34 -18.64 2.65 15.78
C ASN A 34 -18.97 1.65 14.66
N ILE A 35 -18.25 1.72 13.54
CA ILE A 35 -18.38 0.78 12.41
C ILE A 35 -17.85 -0.60 12.82
N ASP A 36 -16.68 -0.64 13.46
CA ASP A 36 -16.03 -1.87 13.90
C ASP A 36 -16.76 -2.55 15.06
N LEU A 37 -17.50 -1.81 15.89
CA LEU A 37 -18.43 -2.38 16.88
C LEU A 37 -19.50 -3.26 16.24
N VAL A 38 -19.92 -2.96 15.00
CA VAL A 38 -20.90 -3.74 14.26
C VAL A 38 -20.22 -4.88 13.49
N ASN A 39 -19.15 -4.58 12.77
CA ASN A 39 -18.53 -5.54 11.86
C ASN A 39 -17.64 -6.56 12.59
N LYS A 40 -16.89 -6.13 13.62
CA LYS A 40 -15.80 -6.89 14.25
C LYS A 40 -15.72 -6.63 15.76
N PRO A 41 -16.79 -6.88 16.53
CA PRO A 41 -16.85 -6.53 17.95
C PRO A 41 -15.72 -7.15 18.79
N ASP A 42 -15.27 -8.36 18.43
CA ASP A 42 -14.24 -9.09 19.18
C ASP A 42 -12.82 -8.56 18.94
N LYS A 43 -12.59 -7.83 17.84
CA LYS A 43 -11.27 -7.27 17.48
C LYS A 43 -11.09 -5.81 17.92
N LEU A 44 -12.09 -5.26 18.63
CA LEU A 44 -12.10 -3.85 19.01
C LEU A 44 -11.11 -3.57 20.14
N VAL A 45 -10.08 -2.77 19.89
CA VAL A 45 -9.07 -2.38 20.90
C VAL A 45 -9.38 -1.00 21.49
N VAL A 46 -9.81 -0.07 20.65
CA VAL A 46 -10.17 1.29 21.05
C VAL A 46 -11.44 1.26 21.91
N ALA A 47 -11.49 2.05 22.99
CA ALA A 47 -12.55 2.07 24.01
C ALA A 47 -12.68 0.82 24.90
N LYS A 48 -12.23 -0.37 24.48
CA LYS A 48 -12.13 -1.56 25.35
C LYS A 48 -10.85 -1.58 26.17
N VAL A 49 -9.71 -1.26 25.54
CA VAL A 49 -8.37 -1.35 26.15
C VAL A 49 -7.71 0.02 26.22
N ILE A 50 -7.84 0.83 25.17
CA ILE A 50 -7.19 2.15 25.09
C ILE A 50 -8.23 3.27 25.03
N ASN A 51 -8.05 4.24 25.92
CA ASN A 51 -8.88 5.44 25.98
C ASN A 51 -8.67 6.34 24.74
N ARG A 52 -9.76 6.94 24.26
CA ARG A 52 -9.78 7.79 23.05
C ARG A 52 -8.72 8.90 23.03
N ARG A 53 -8.45 9.52 24.19
CA ARG A 53 -7.42 10.58 24.32
C ARG A 53 -6.01 10.06 24.02
N TRP A 54 -5.71 8.83 24.45
CA TRP A 54 -4.42 8.20 24.20
C TRP A 54 -4.26 7.83 22.73
N VAL A 55 -5.33 7.43 22.04
CA VAL A 55 -5.30 7.13 20.60
C VAL A 55 -4.89 8.38 19.80
N ILE A 56 -5.50 9.53 20.10
CA ILE A 56 -5.12 10.81 19.47
C ILE A 56 -3.69 11.20 19.83
N LEU A 57 -3.29 11.05 21.09
CA LEU A 57 -1.91 11.35 21.51
C LEU A 57 -0.89 10.49 20.76
N TRP A 58 -1.12 9.18 20.64
CA TRP A 58 -0.25 8.27 19.90
C TRP A 58 -0.20 8.62 18.41
N HIS A 59 -1.34 8.95 17.79
CA HIS A 59 -1.37 9.45 16.42
C HIS A 59 -0.47 10.69 16.24
N LEU A 60 -0.59 11.67 17.13
CA LEU A 60 0.22 12.90 17.07
C LEU A 60 1.71 12.63 17.30
N LEU A 61 2.06 11.82 18.31
CA LEU A 61 3.46 11.50 18.63
C LEU A 61 4.13 10.75 17.48
N LEU A 62 3.48 9.72 16.94
CA LEU A 62 4.05 8.93 15.84
C LEU A 62 4.14 9.74 14.54
N SER A 63 3.13 10.58 14.25
CA SER A 63 3.19 11.51 13.12
C SER A 63 4.36 12.49 13.25
N LEU A 64 4.56 13.04 14.46
CA LEU A 64 5.67 13.95 14.73
C LEU A 64 7.03 13.25 14.58
N ILE A 65 7.19 12.05 15.12
CA ILE A 65 8.43 11.27 14.96
C ILE A 65 8.70 10.99 13.48
N GLY A 66 7.70 10.55 12.71
CA GLY A 66 7.85 10.31 11.29
C GLY A 66 8.24 11.57 10.51
N LEU A 67 7.66 12.72 10.86
CA LEU A 67 8.00 14.00 10.25
C LEU A 67 9.41 14.47 10.61
N LEU A 68 9.83 14.31 11.87
CA LEU A 68 11.19 14.67 12.31
C LEU A 68 12.26 13.81 11.64
N LEU A 69 12.02 12.50 11.50
CA LEU A 69 12.92 11.61 10.76
C LEU A 69 13.01 11.98 9.28
N SER A 70 11.87 12.28 8.65
CA SER A 70 11.85 12.79 7.27
C SER A 70 12.60 14.13 7.15
N GLY A 71 12.46 15.02 8.15
CA GLY A 71 13.18 16.29 8.26
C GLY A 71 14.68 16.12 8.31
N TYR A 72 15.14 15.18 9.14
CA TYR A 72 16.56 14.83 9.25
C TYR A 72 17.14 14.38 7.90
N VAL A 73 16.46 13.45 7.22
CA VAL A 73 16.88 12.96 5.89
C VAL A 73 16.83 14.08 4.85
N SER A 74 15.79 14.92 4.86
CA SER A 74 15.68 16.10 3.99
C SER A 74 16.87 17.05 4.13
N ILE A 75 17.29 17.36 5.36
CA ILE A 75 18.43 18.27 5.60
C ILE A 75 19.73 17.66 5.09
N LYS A 76 19.93 16.35 5.30
CA LYS A 76 21.12 15.63 4.82
C LYS A 76 21.21 15.57 3.30
N LEU A 77 20.07 15.44 2.63
CA LEU A 77 19.97 15.44 1.16
C LEU A 77 19.88 16.85 0.56
N ASP A 78 19.91 17.92 1.37
CA ASP A 78 19.70 19.30 0.92
C ASP A 78 18.38 19.47 0.13
N SER A 79 17.34 18.75 0.55
CA SER A 79 16.09 18.62 -0.19
C SER A 79 14.85 18.56 0.70
N TYR A 80 14.09 19.66 0.74
CA TYR A 80 12.90 19.79 1.58
C TYR A 80 11.66 19.04 1.05
N TRP A 81 11.68 18.58 -0.20
CA TRP A 81 10.50 17.94 -0.82
C TRP A 81 10.05 16.68 -0.07
N LEU A 82 11.00 15.88 0.47
CA LEU A 82 10.73 14.66 1.24
C LEU A 82 9.85 14.97 2.46
N THR A 83 10.26 15.96 3.26
CA THR A 83 9.51 16.39 4.44
C THR A 83 8.13 16.93 4.07
N ILE A 84 8.04 17.75 3.03
CA ILE A 84 6.77 18.31 2.56
C ILE A 84 5.83 17.19 2.11
N ALA A 85 6.33 16.22 1.36
CA ALA A 85 5.52 15.12 0.85
C ALA A 85 5.06 14.16 1.96
N ASN A 86 5.92 13.86 2.93
CA ASN A 86 5.55 13.06 4.10
C ASN A 86 4.58 13.80 5.03
N ALA A 87 4.72 15.12 5.19
CA ALA A 87 3.73 15.95 5.87
C ALA A 87 2.36 15.90 5.16
N ALA A 88 2.36 16.00 3.82
CA ALA A 88 1.15 15.85 3.03
C ALA A 88 0.51 14.47 3.22
N CYS A 89 1.30 13.39 3.33
CA CYS A 89 0.78 12.05 3.62
C CYS A 89 0.06 11.97 4.96
N ILE A 90 0.62 12.56 6.02
CA ILE A 90 -0.01 12.60 7.35
C ILE A 90 -1.37 13.31 7.26
N VAL A 91 -1.42 14.47 6.59
CA VAL A 91 -2.66 15.23 6.41
C VAL A 91 -3.68 14.45 5.59
N LEU A 92 -3.25 13.81 4.50
CA LEU A 92 -4.12 13.00 3.65
C LEU A 92 -4.67 11.77 4.39
N LEU A 93 -3.88 11.09 5.22
CA LEU A 93 -4.33 9.99 6.07
C LEU A 93 -5.38 10.45 7.10
N PHE A 94 -5.21 11.65 7.66
CA PHE A 94 -6.19 12.24 8.55
C PHE A 94 -7.50 12.57 7.81
N ILE A 95 -7.43 13.26 6.66
CA ILE A 95 -8.60 13.59 5.83
C ILE A 95 -9.34 12.33 5.37
N TYR A 96 -8.58 11.29 5.01
CA TYR A 96 -9.10 9.97 4.67
C TYR A 96 -9.97 9.42 5.79
N SER A 97 -9.40 9.33 6.99
CA SER A 97 -10.04 8.72 8.16
C SER A 97 -11.26 9.52 8.62
N MET A 98 -11.21 10.85 8.49
CA MET A 98 -12.30 11.73 8.89
C MET A 98 -13.49 11.67 7.92
N SER A 99 -13.25 11.64 6.60
CA SER A 99 -14.30 11.93 5.61
C SER A 99 -14.28 11.07 4.35
N LEU A 100 -13.11 10.82 3.73
CA LEU A 100 -13.07 10.20 2.40
C LEU A 100 -13.39 8.70 2.45
N LYS A 101 -13.16 8.04 3.58
CA LYS A 101 -13.54 6.62 3.75
C LYS A 101 -15.04 6.38 3.53
N LYS A 102 -15.88 7.37 3.81
CA LYS A 102 -17.35 7.27 3.66
C LYS A 102 -17.82 7.47 2.21
N GLN A 103 -16.91 7.80 1.30
CA GLN A 103 -17.19 8.07 -0.10
C GLN A 103 -16.93 6.84 -0.98
N LEU A 104 -17.38 6.89 -2.23
CA LEU A 104 -17.50 5.71 -3.08
C LEU A 104 -16.17 5.10 -3.51
N LEU A 105 -15.26 5.90 -4.06
CA LEU A 105 -13.98 5.44 -4.62
C LEU A 105 -12.78 6.28 -4.17
N SER A 106 -13.00 7.54 -3.80
CA SER A 106 -11.94 8.49 -3.44
C SER A 106 -11.10 8.01 -2.27
N GLY A 107 -11.71 7.39 -1.25
CA GLY A 107 -10.99 6.79 -0.13
C GLY A 107 -10.07 5.64 -0.55
N ASN A 108 -10.60 4.67 -1.30
CA ASN A 108 -9.85 3.51 -1.78
C ASN A 108 -8.69 3.94 -2.69
N LEU A 109 -8.94 4.91 -3.57
CA LEU A 109 -7.93 5.47 -4.46
C LEU A 109 -6.81 6.15 -3.66
N LEU A 110 -7.17 6.98 -2.67
CA LEU A 110 -6.21 7.68 -1.84
C LEU A 110 -5.31 6.73 -1.05
N ILE A 111 -5.87 5.72 -0.37
CA ILE A 111 -5.06 4.73 0.38
C ILE A 111 -4.17 3.92 -0.55
N SER A 112 -4.65 3.59 -1.75
CA SER A 112 -3.84 2.90 -2.75
C SER A 112 -2.69 3.76 -3.24
N LEU A 113 -2.93 5.06 -3.49
CA LEU A 113 -1.90 6.03 -3.86
C LEU A 113 -0.87 6.20 -2.74
N LEU A 114 -1.31 6.33 -1.48
CA LEU A 114 -0.41 6.46 -0.33
C LEU A 114 0.41 5.18 -0.10
N THR A 115 -0.16 3.99 -0.37
CA THR A 115 0.59 2.73 -0.30
C THR A 115 1.68 2.67 -1.37
N ALA A 116 1.36 3.06 -2.61
CA ALA A 116 2.34 3.13 -3.68
C ALA A 116 3.40 4.22 -3.43
N TRP A 117 2.99 5.33 -2.81
CA TRP A 117 3.86 6.44 -2.46
C TRP A 117 5.02 6.03 -1.55
N VAL A 118 4.80 5.11 -0.60
CA VAL A 118 5.88 4.59 0.27
C VAL A 118 7.04 4.02 -0.55
N ILE A 119 6.74 3.32 -1.65
CA ILE A 119 7.77 2.78 -2.55
C ILE A 119 8.38 3.88 -3.42
N LEU A 120 7.55 4.79 -3.94
CA LEU A 120 8.02 5.88 -4.81
C LEU A 120 8.93 6.86 -4.09
N VAL A 121 8.67 7.19 -2.82
CA VAL A 121 9.52 8.10 -2.03
C VAL A 121 10.94 7.56 -1.93
N LEU A 122 11.08 6.26 -1.65
CA LEU A 122 12.38 5.60 -1.58
C LEU A 122 13.08 5.65 -2.94
N ALA A 123 12.35 5.30 -4.01
CA ALA A 123 12.89 5.32 -5.38
C ALA A 123 13.30 6.74 -5.86
N LEU A 124 12.56 7.77 -5.43
CA LEU A 124 12.85 9.18 -5.74
C LEU A 124 13.99 9.74 -4.89
N ALA A 125 14.11 9.34 -3.63
CA ALA A 125 15.24 9.72 -2.79
C ALA A 125 16.58 9.26 -3.40
N GLU A 126 16.61 8.04 -3.93
CA GLU A 126 17.76 7.49 -4.67
C GLU A 126 18.09 8.24 -5.96
N MET A 127 17.13 8.98 -6.55
CA MET A 127 17.35 9.74 -7.78
C MET A 127 18.03 11.10 -7.54
N HIS A 128 18.10 11.57 -6.30
CA HIS A 128 18.41 12.97 -6.00
C HIS A 128 19.84 13.39 -6.41
N SER A 129 20.81 12.47 -6.37
CA SER A 129 22.24 12.77 -6.61
C SER A 129 22.80 12.22 -7.93
N ILE A 130 21.96 11.85 -8.90
CA ILE A 130 22.41 11.19 -10.16
C ILE A 130 23.38 12.06 -10.99
N SER A 131 23.17 13.38 -11.02
CA SER A 131 23.83 14.27 -11.99
C SER A 131 25.34 14.41 -11.76
N THR A 132 25.84 14.08 -10.57
CA THR A 132 27.25 14.17 -10.19
C THR A 132 27.98 12.82 -10.24
N GLU A 133 27.25 11.72 -10.46
CA GLU A 133 27.79 10.37 -10.40
C GLU A 133 28.31 9.85 -11.76
N PRO A 134 29.29 8.92 -11.77
CA PRO A 134 29.72 8.21 -12.97
C PRO A 134 28.57 7.57 -13.75
N ILE A 135 28.68 7.52 -15.08
CA ILE A 135 27.62 7.02 -15.99
C ILE A 135 27.09 5.64 -15.58
N ALA A 136 27.97 4.72 -15.15
CA ALA A 136 27.59 3.38 -14.70
C ALA A 136 26.68 3.42 -13.45
N ILE A 137 26.96 4.33 -12.51
CA ILE A 137 26.16 4.52 -11.29
C ILE A 137 24.80 5.14 -11.68
N GLN A 138 24.78 6.11 -12.60
CA GLN A 138 23.53 6.66 -13.11
C GLN A 138 22.60 5.62 -13.75
N GLU A 139 23.16 4.66 -14.48
CA GLU A 139 22.37 3.54 -15.04
C GLU A 139 21.78 2.65 -13.95
N ALA A 140 22.53 2.36 -12.89
CA ALA A 140 22.02 1.61 -11.74
C ALA A 140 20.85 2.35 -11.06
N HIS A 141 21.00 3.64 -10.79
CA HIS A 141 19.91 4.46 -10.26
C HIS A 141 18.68 4.43 -11.17
N ARG A 142 18.85 4.61 -12.49
CA ARG A 142 17.74 4.54 -13.46
C ARG A 142 17.04 3.17 -13.45
N LYS A 143 17.78 2.07 -13.28
CA LYS A 143 17.19 0.72 -13.12
C LYS A 143 16.38 0.62 -11.84
N ILE A 144 16.93 1.05 -10.70
CA ILE A 144 16.25 1.06 -9.39
C ILE A 144 14.94 1.86 -9.47
N PHE A 145 14.96 3.05 -10.08
CA PHE A 145 13.76 3.86 -10.23
C PHE A 145 12.70 3.19 -11.09
N ARG A 146 13.07 2.58 -12.23
CA ARG A 146 12.12 1.80 -13.05
C ARG A 146 11.50 0.66 -12.26
N LEU A 147 12.29 -0.07 -11.48
CA LEU A 147 11.78 -1.12 -10.59
C LEU A 147 10.85 -0.53 -9.53
N GLY A 148 11.23 0.58 -8.89
CA GLY A 148 10.41 1.29 -7.92
C GLY A 148 9.04 1.68 -8.48
N VAL A 149 8.99 2.19 -9.71
CA VAL A 149 7.73 2.52 -10.39
C VAL A 149 6.88 1.27 -10.66
N LEU A 150 7.48 0.16 -11.09
CA LEU A 150 6.77 -1.11 -11.30
C LEU A 150 6.18 -1.64 -9.99
N TYR A 151 6.95 -1.63 -8.90
CA TYR A 151 6.49 -2.06 -7.58
C TYR A 151 5.43 -1.13 -7.01
N ALA A 152 5.56 0.18 -7.21
CA ALA A 152 4.54 1.15 -6.83
C ALA A 152 3.23 0.93 -7.59
N GLY A 153 3.30 0.63 -8.90
CA GLY A 153 2.14 0.28 -9.71
C GLY A 153 1.47 -1.01 -9.23
N PHE A 154 2.25 -2.05 -8.92
CA PHE A 154 1.74 -3.28 -8.32
C PHE A 154 1.04 -2.99 -6.98
N ALA A 155 1.72 -2.27 -6.08
CA ALA A 155 1.21 -1.91 -4.75
C ALA A 155 -0.08 -1.08 -4.84
N PHE A 156 -0.15 -0.15 -5.80
CA PHE A 156 -1.35 0.63 -6.07
C PHE A 156 -2.54 -0.26 -6.44
N ILE A 157 -2.38 -1.10 -7.47
CA ILE A 157 -3.49 -1.92 -7.99
C ILE A 157 -3.93 -2.97 -6.95
N ILE A 158 -2.99 -3.65 -6.31
CA ILE A 158 -3.32 -4.68 -5.32
C ILE A 158 -3.96 -4.08 -4.06
N SER A 159 -3.53 -2.90 -3.62
CA SER A 159 -4.17 -2.17 -2.52
C SER A 159 -5.58 -1.72 -2.89
N LEU A 160 -5.79 -1.26 -4.13
CA LEU A 160 -7.12 -0.86 -4.60
C LEU A 160 -8.08 -2.05 -4.56
N ILE A 161 -7.67 -3.19 -5.12
CA ILE A 161 -8.41 -4.46 -5.05
C ILE A 161 -8.73 -4.82 -3.59
N ARG A 162 -7.74 -4.75 -2.70
CA ARG A 162 -7.87 -5.13 -1.30
C ARG A 162 -8.82 -4.20 -0.53
N GLU A 163 -8.80 -2.90 -0.79
CA GLU A 163 -9.71 -1.94 -0.17
C GLU A 163 -11.15 -2.20 -0.62
N VAL A 164 -11.39 -2.41 -1.92
CA VAL A 164 -12.74 -2.74 -2.41
C VAL A 164 -13.25 -4.09 -1.86
N VAL A 165 -12.38 -5.08 -1.71
CA VAL A 165 -12.75 -6.36 -1.07
C VAL A 165 -13.07 -6.19 0.41
N LYS A 166 -12.37 -5.30 1.12
CA LYS A 166 -12.71 -4.95 2.51
C LYS A 166 -14.06 -4.24 2.59
N ASP A 167 -14.40 -3.34 1.67
CA ASP A 167 -15.72 -2.70 1.67
C ASP A 167 -16.86 -3.74 1.50
N MET A 168 -16.61 -4.82 0.74
CA MET A 168 -17.58 -5.93 0.63
C MET A 168 -17.71 -6.72 1.93
N GLU A 169 -16.62 -6.89 2.69
CA GLU A 169 -16.60 -7.51 4.02
C GLU A 169 -17.35 -6.64 5.05
N ASP A 170 -17.13 -5.32 5.04
CA ASP A 170 -17.57 -4.36 6.05
C ASP A 170 -18.93 -3.69 5.73
N ARG A 171 -19.62 -4.17 4.69
CA ARG A 171 -20.85 -3.59 4.11
C ARG A 171 -21.96 -3.30 5.13
N GLU A 172 -22.20 -4.16 6.10
CA GLU A 172 -23.32 -4.00 7.05
C GLU A 172 -23.07 -2.83 8.01
N GLY A 173 -21.88 -2.76 8.61
CA GLY A 173 -21.48 -1.62 9.45
C GLY A 173 -21.44 -0.32 8.67
N ASP A 174 -20.92 -0.34 7.44
CA ASP A 174 -20.86 0.83 6.56
C ASP A 174 -22.26 1.37 6.23
N ARG A 175 -23.21 0.47 5.94
CA ARG A 175 -24.61 0.82 5.65
C ARG A 175 -25.30 1.47 6.85
N ARG A 176 -25.09 0.95 8.07
CA ARG A 176 -25.68 1.52 9.30
C ARG A 176 -25.15 2.92 9.63
N HIS A 177 -23.93 3.24 9.19
CA HIS A 177 -23.30 4.53 9.43
C HIS A 177 -23.38 5.50 8.24
N GLY A 178 -24.22 5.19 7.25
CA GLY A 178 -24.50 6.07 6.11
C GLY A 178 -23.34 6.21 5.10
N CYS A 179 -22.41 5.26 5.07
CA CYS A 179 -21.32 5.27 4.10
C CYS A 179 -21.85 4.93 2.70
N LYS A 180 -21.24 5.53 1.67
CA LYS A 180 -21.61 5.34 0.26
C LYS A 180 -20.54 4.56 -0.51
N THR A 181 -20.01 3.48 0.08
CA THR A 181 -18.98 2.63 -0.55
C THR A 181 -19.51 1.92 -1.80
N MET A 182 -18.62 1.44 -2.67
CA MET A 182 -19.00 0.72 -3.91
C MET A 182 -20.07 -0.37 -3.72
N PRO A 183 -19.96 -1.32 -2.78
CA PRO A 183 -20.99 -2.37 -2.61
C PRO A 183 -22.35 -1.84 -2.13
N ILE A 184 -22.41 -0.62 -1.59
CA ILE A 184 -23.65 0.05 -1.19
C ILE A 184 -24.23 0.84 -2.36
N ALA A 185 -23.39 1.59 -3.08
CA ALA A 185 -23.83 2.50 -4.14
C ALA A 185 -24.07 1.82 -5.49
N TRP A 186 -23.18 0.92 -5.92
CA TRP A 186 -23.28 0.19 -7.19
C TRP A 186 -23.85 -1.22 -7.02
N GLY A 187 -23.90 -1.70 -5.77
CA GLY A 187 -24.35 -3.05 -5.44
C GLY A 187 -23.23 -4.10 -5.59
N MET A 188 -23.46 -5.26 -4.98
CA MET A 188 -22.45 -6.31 -4.83
C MET A 188 -21.90 -6.84 -6.16
N ASN A 189 -22.76 -7.02 -7.17
CA ASN A 189 -22.35 -7.59 -8.45
C ASN A 189 -21.42 -6.66 -9.23
N ALA A 190 -21.75 -5.36 -9.28
CA ALA A 190 -20.90 -4.37 -9.93
C ALA A 190 -19.53 -4.24 -9.23
N THR A 191 -19.51 -4.25 -7.90
CA THR A 191 -18.26 -4.24 -7.12
C THR A 191 -17.39 -5.46 -7.39
N LYS A 192 -18.00 -6.66 -7.48
CA LYS A 192 -17.26 -7.88 -7.86
C LYS A 192 -16.67 -7.80 -9.26
N VAL A 193 -17.41 -7.26 -10.23
CA VAL A 193 -16.91 -7.05 -11.60
C VAL A 193 -15.73 -6.08 -11.59
N PHE A 194 -15.83 -4.96 -10.86
CA PHE A 194 -14.72 -4.02 -10.72
C PHE A 194 -13.46 -4.69 -10.18
N VAL A 195 -13.58 -5.46 -9.09
CA VAL A 195 -12.46 -6.20 -8.51
C VAL A 195 -11.90 -7.23 -9.49
N ALA A 196 -12.77 -7.98 -10.17
CA ALA A 196 -12.36 -8.97 -11.16
C ALA A 196 -11.57 -8.37 -12.32
N VAL A 197 -12.01 -7.23 -12.86
CA VAL A 197 -11.31 -6.50 -13.92
C VAL A 197 -9.91 -6.08 -13.47
N TRP A 198 -9.78 -5.48 -12.29
CA TRP A 198 -8.47 -5.06 -11.79
C TRP A 198 -7.54 -6.24 -11.47
N ILE A 199 -8.06 -7.38 -11.01
CA ILE A 199 -7.27 -8.62 -10.86
C ILE A 199 -6.76 -9.09 -12.22
N ILE A 200 -7.61 -9.09 -13.26
CA ILE A 200 -7.21 -9.49 -14.62
C ILE A 200 -6.15 -8.54 -15.18
N VAL A 201 -6.32 -7.23 -15.02
CA VAL A 201 -5.33 -6.22 -15.42
C VAL A 201 -3.99 -6.48 -14.72
N LEU A 202 -4.01 -6.73 -13.41
CA LEU A 202 -2.81 -7.02 -12.64
C LEU A 202 -2.11 -8.29 -13.13
N ILE A 203 -2.85 -9.38 -13.35
CA ILE A 203 -2.30 -10.63 -13.88
C ILE A 203 -1.71 -10.41 -15.28
N ALA A 204 -2.41 -9.70 -16.17
CA ALA A 204 -1.93 -9.44 -17.52
C ALA A 204 -0.60 -8.65 -17.51
N VAL A 205 -0.52 -7.59 -16.70
CA VAL A 205 0.71 -6.81 -16.53
C VAL A 205 1.85 -7.69 -16.00
N LEU A 206 1.59 -8.51 -14.97
CA LEU A 206 2.60 -9.41 -14.42
C LEU A 206 3.09 -10.43 -15.45
N LEU A 207 2.20 -11.04 -16.24
CA LEU A 207 2.58 -12.01 -17.27
C LEU A 207 3.42 -11.37 -18.37
N VAL A 208 3.04 -10.17 -18.85
CA VAL A 208 3.84 -9.42 -19.84
C VAL A 208 5.24 -9.12 -19.30
N LEU A 209 5.33 -8.68 -18.03
CA LEU A 209 6.62 -8.45 -17.38
C LEU A 209 7.46 -9.73 -17.28
N GLN A 210 6.86 -10.87 -16.92
CA GLN A 210 7.61 -12.13 -16.83
C GLN A 210 8.09 -12.61 -18.20
N VAL A 211 7.30 -12.48 -19.26
CA VAL A 211 7.73 -12.79 -20.63
C VAL A 211 8.92 -11.92 -21.03
N TYR A 212 8.85 -10.61 -20.76
CA TYR A 212 9.96 -9.70 -21.01
C TYR A 212 11.23 -10.11 -20.24
N VAL A 213 11.11 -10.34 -18.93
CA VAL A 213 12.24 -10.68 -18.06
C VAL A 213 12.88 -12.02 -18.45
N VAL A 214 12.08 -13.03 -18.75
CA VAL A 214 12.60 -14.34 -19.20
C VAL A 214 13.27 -14.21 -20.56
N SER A 215 12.67 -13.51 -21.52
CA SER A 215 13.24 -13.37 -22.86
C SER A 215 14.58 -12.63 -22.87
N GLN A 216 14.71 -11.55 -22.08
CA GLN A 216 15.90 -10.70 -22.06
C GLN A 216 16.97 -11.19 -21.09
N PHE A 217 16.58 -11.71 -19.92
CA PHE A 217 17.51 -11.99 -18.82
C PHE A 217 17.55 -13.46 -18.38
N GLN A 218 16.68 -14.33 -18.92
CA GLN A 218 16.63 -15.76 -18.61
C GLN A 218 16.37 -16.08 -17.12
N TRP A 219 15.65 -15.21 -16.40
CA TRP A 219 15.33 -15.40 -14.97
C TRP A 219 14.16 -16.36 -14.73
N TRP A 220 14.32 -17.61 -15.15
CA TRP A 220 13.27 -18.63 -15.08
C TRP A 220 12.74 -18.89 -13.66
N ILE A 221 13.62 -18.84 -12.64
CA ILE A 221 13.22 -19.08 -11.24
C ILE A 221 12.34 -17.94 -10.72
N SER A 222 12.69 -16.69 -11.03
CA SER A 222 11.89 -15.51 -10.66
C SER A 222 10.51 -15.54 -11.33
N ALA A 223 10.46 -15.93 -12.61
CA ALA A 223 9.20 -16.09 -13.33
C ALA A 223 8.32 -17.20 -12.75
N LEU A 224 8.91 -18.36 -12.44
CA LEU A 224 8.20 -19.46 -11.78
C LEU A 224 7.66 -19.04 -10.41
N TYR A 225 8.46 -18.33 -9.61
CA TYR A 225 8.02 -17.78 -8.33
C TYR A 225 6.84 -16.83 -8.51
N CYS A 226 6.90 -15.88 -9.45
CA CYS A 226 5.82 -14.94 -9.71
C CYS A 226 4.52 -15.67 -10.09
N VAL A 227 4.61 -16.69 -10.97
CA VAL A 227 3.44 -17.47 -11.36
C VAL A 227 2.83 -18.21 -10.16
N VAL A 228 3.65 -18.93 -9.39
CA VAL A 228 3.16 -19.79 -8.29
C VAL A 228 2.71 -18.97 -7.08
N ALA A 229 3.46 -17.95 -6.69
CA ALA A 229 3.24 -17.22 -5.44
C ALA A 229 2.34 -15.98 -5.58
N ILE A 230 2.10 -15.50 -6.81
CA ILE A 230 1.32 -14.27 -7.08
C ILE A 230 0.16 -14.58 -8.03
N VAL A 231 0.44 -15.07 -9.25
CA VAL A 231 -0.59 -15.25 -10.28
C VAL A 231 -1.60 -16.35 -9.90
N VAL A 232 -1.13 -17.52 -9.46
CA VAL A 232 -2.01 -18.63 -9.06
C VAL A 232 -2.93 -18.22 -7.90
N PRO A 233 -2.45 -17.63 -6.79
CA PRO A 233 -3.32 -17.11 -5.74
C PRO A 233 -4.31 -16.05 -6.22
N LEU A 234 -3.92 -15.14 -7.13
CA LEU A 234 -4.86 -14.15 -7.71
C LEU A 234 -5.95 -14.80 -8.54
N LEU A 235 -5.63 -15.85 -9.32
CA LEU A 235 -6.63 -16.66 -10.03
C LEU A 235 -7.58 -17.38 -9.06
N MET A 236 -7.07 -17.86 -7.93
CA MET A 236 -7.90 -18.45 -6.87
C MET A 236 -8.82 -17.41 -6.23
N VAL A 237 -8.33 -16.18 -5.99
CA VAL A 237 -9.17 -15.06 -5.51
C VAL A 237 -10.26 -14.78 -6.52
N LEU A 238 -9.93 -14.67 -7.81
CA LEU A 238 -10.89 -14.42 -8.88
C LEU A 238 -11.99 -15.50 -8.94
N ARG A 239 -11.60 -16.78 -8.87
CA ARG A 239 -12.54 -17.91 -8.88
C ARG A 239 -13.48 -17.90 -7.67
N LYS A 240 -12.97 -17.54 -6.49
CA LYS A 240 -13.76 -17.54 -5.23
C LYS A 240 -14.55 -16.24 -5.02
N LEU A 241 -14.22 -15.16 -5.73
CA LEU A 241 -14.88 -13.86 -5.62
C LEU A 241 -16.34 -13.89 -6.05
N TYR A 242 -16.65 -14.55 -7.17
CA TYR A 242 -18.01 -14.59 -7.71
C TYR A 242 -19.01 -15.29 -6.76
N PRO A 243 -18.74 -16.51 -6.24
CA PRO A 243 -19.66 -17.18 -5.32
C PRO A 243 -19.71 -16.57 -3.91
N ALA A 244 -18.73 -15.76 -3.50
CA ALA A 244 -18.68 -15.19 -2.15
C ALA A 244 -19.90 -14.29 -1.86
N GLN A 245 -20.59 -14.53 -0.75
CA GLN A 245 -21.75 -13.74 -0.32
C GLN A 245 -21.65 -13.31 1.14
N SER A 246 -20.83 -13.99 1.93
CA SER A 246 -20.70 -13.73 3.37
C SER A 246 -19.47 -12.88 3.70
N PRO A 247 -19.51 -12.07 4.78
CA PRO A 247 -18.34 -11.34 5.27
C PRO A 247 -17.13 -12.24 5.54
N ALA A 248 -17.35 -13.46 6.04
CA ALA A 248 -16.30 -14.43 6.31
C ALA A 248 -15.56 -14.87 5.02
N GLU A 249 -16.27 -15.02 3.90
CA GLU A 249 -15.65 -15.33 2.61
C GLU A 249 -14.83 -14.15 2.09
N PHE A 250 -15.35 -12.92 2.16
CA PHE A 250 -14.60 -11.72 1.80
C PHE A 250 -13.37 -11.53 2.68
N HIS A 251 -13.45 -11.85 3.97
CA HIS A 251 -12.31 -11.84 4.88
C HIS A 251 -11.20 -12.82 4.45
N ARG A 252 -11.58 -14.03 4.01
CA ARG A 252 -10.62 -15.02 3.47
C ARG A 252 -9.97 -14.50 2.18
N LEU A 253 -10.74 -13.89 1.28
CA LEU A 253 -10.20 -13.28 0.05
C LEU A 253 -9.24 -12.13 0.38
N SER A 254 -9.62 -11.23 1.29
CA SER A 254 -8.79 -10.14 1.79
C SER A 254 -7.47 -10.66 2.37
N THR A 255 -7.51 -11.77 3.12
CA THR A 255 -6.32 -12.43 3.68
C THR A 255 -5.43 -13.03 2.59
N MET A 256 -6.01 -13.69 1.59
CA MET A 256 -5.25 -14.19 0.42
C MET A 256 -4.59 -13.05 -0.34
N ILE A 257 -5.27 -11.92 -0.53
CA ILE A 257 -4.71 -10.74 -1.17
C ILE A 257 -3.54 -10.18 -0.34
N LYS A 258 -3.65 -10.11 0.99
CA LYS A 258 -2.51 -9.71 1.86
C LYS A 258 -1.31 -10.65 1.70
N LEU A 259 -1.55 -11.95 1.57
CA LEU A 259 -0.48 -12.92 1.30
C LEU A 259 0.18 -12.64 -0.06
N VAL A 260 -0.61 -12.33 -1.10
CA VAL A 260 -0.10 -11.93 -2.42
C VAL A 260 0.71 -10.64 -2.36
N MET A 261 0.27 -9.65 -1.56
CA MET A 261 1.03 -8.43 -1.33
C MET A 261 2.40 -8.74 -0.70
N LEU A 262 2.42 -9.60 0.32
CA LEU A 262 3.65 -10.02 0.98
C LEU A 262 4.59 -10.76 0.03
N THR A 263 4.09 -11.77 -0.69
CA THR A 263 4.92 -12.53 -1.65
C THR A 263 5.38 -11.66 -2.81
N GLY A 264 4.58 -10.67 -3.22
CA GLY A 264 4.96 -9.64 -4.17
C GLY A 264 6.15 -8.81 -3.69
N ILE A 265 6.11 -8.30 -2.46
CA ILE A 265 7.24 -7.56 -1.87
C ILE A 265 8.49 -8.45 -1.74
N LEU A 266 8.33 -9.70 -1.29
CA LEU A 266 9.44 -10.65 -1.16
C LEU A 266 10.09 -11.01 -2.51
N SER A 267 9.42 -10.77 -3.64
CA SER A 267 10.02 -10.98 -4.95
C SER A 267 11.23 -10.07 -5.24
N VAL A 268 11.44 -9.02 -4.43
CA VAL A 268 12.64 -8.17 -4.47
C VAL A 268 13.93 -8.99 -4.29
N VAL A 269 13.87 -10.08 -3.51
CA VAL A 269 15.03 -10.94 -3.23
C VAL A 269 15.66 -11.52 -4.50
N PHE A 270 14.87 -11.80 -5.54
CA PHE A 270 15.43 -12.29 -6.80
C PHE A 270 16.30 -11.25 -7.50
N PHE A 271 16.01 -9.96 -7.35
CA PHE A 271 16.87 -8.92 -7.92
C PHE A 271 18.24 -8.91 -7.27
N TYR A 272 18.36 -9.20 -5.96
CA TYR A 272 19.66 -9.32 -5.30
C TYR A 272 20.51 -10.49 -5.84
N PHE A 273 19.87 -11.58 -6.29
CA PHE A 273 20.60 -12.73 -6.84
C PHE A 273 20.97 -12.57 -8.32
N TYR A 274 20.21 -11.75 -9.07
CA TYR A 274 20.34 -11.63 -10.52
C TYR A 274 20.91 -10.30 -11.02
N ILE A 275 20.97 -9.26 -10.19
CA ILE A 275 21.55 -7.94 -10.47
C ILE A 275 22.70 -7.72 -9.49
#